data_AF-A0A3M1MSR1-F1
#
_entry.id   AF-A0A3M1MSR1-F1
#
_cell.length_a   1.000
_cell.length_b   1.000
_cell.length_c   1.000
_cell.angle_alpha   90.00
_cell.angle_beta   90.00
_cell.angle_gamma   90.00
#
_symmetry.space_group_name_H-M   'P 1'
#
loop_
_entity.id
_entity.type
_entity.pdbx_description
1 polymer ?
#
loop_
_entity_poly.entity_id
_entity_poly.type
_entity_poly.pdbx_seq_one_letter_code
_entity_poly.pdbx_strand_id
1 'polypeptide(L)'
;MNDKQLKTMLQKLATEHPEYRPLVAAIERRLGFDATADYQQFISAWWTWHVERFGVKPRMSAAQGKAMKEIIRYLSEVTNGEDLLGAWEAILSNWSHLSPFLQRQTALTQINKNLVEIIAAIKQAHEKGSQKAADSIRGLA
;
A
#
# COMPACT_ATOMS: atom_id res chain seq x y z
N MET A 1 -3.34 25.84 -7.08
CA MET A 1 -3.71 25.54 -5.69
C MET A 1 -3.01 24.25 -5.31
N ASN A 2 -2.28 24.21 -4.19
CA ASN A 2 -1.55 23.00 -3.78
C ASN A 2 -2.38 22.12 -2.82
N ASP A 3 -1.97 20.86 -2.65
CA ASP A 3 -2.67 19.86 -1.83
C ASP A 3 -2.90 20.33 -0.39
N LYS A 4 -1.95 21.09 0.18
CA LYS A 4 -2.08 21.65 1.52
C LYS A 4 -3.20 22.68 1.58
N GLN A 5 -3.28 23.59 0.60
CA GLN A 5 -4.34 24.59 0.50
C GLN A 5 -5.70 23.94 0.29
N LEU A 6 -5.79 22.93 -0.58
CA LEU A 6 -7.04 22.21 -0.85
C LEU A 6 -7.54 21.46 0.40
N LYS A 7 -6.64 20.75 1.12
CA LYS A 7 -7.00 20.08 2.38
C LYS A 7 -7.49 21.06 3.44
N THR A 8 -6.85 22.22 3.59
CA THR A 8 -7.30 23.26 4.52
C THR A 8 -8.69 23.81 4.14
N MET A 9 -8.99 23.96 2.84
CA MET A 9 -10.32 24.39 2.39
C MET A 9 -11.40 23.35 2.68
N LEU A 10 -11.11 22.06 2.43
CA LEU A 10 -12.02 20.95 2.72
C LEU A 10 -12.33 20.85 4.23
N GLN A 11 -11.32 21.01 5.07
CA GLN A 11 -11.48 21.03 6.53
C GLN A 11 -12.32 22.21 7.00
N LYS A 12 -12.12 23.39 6.42
CA LYS A 12 -12.91 24.59 6.72
C LYS A 12 -14.37 24.38 6.31
N LEU A 13 -14.61 23.84 5.12
CA LEU A 13 -15.96 23.49 4.63
C LEU A 13 -16.68 22.53 5.58
N ALA A 14 -16.02 21.45 6.01
CA ALA A 14 -16.60 20.48 6.96
C ALA A 14 -16.86 21.03 8.38
N THR A 15 -16.17 22.12 8.73
CA THR A 15 -16.33 22.82 10.02
C THR A 15 -17.51 23.79 9.97
N GLU A 16 -17.60 24.57 8.90
CA GLU A 16 -18.67 25.55 8.68
C GLU A 16 -20.00 24.90 8.27
N HIS A 17 -19.93 23.75 7.58
CA HIS A 17 -21.07 23.01 7.07
C HIS A 17 -20.97 21.51 7.43
N PRO A 18 -21.39 21.12 8.64
CA PRO A 18 -21.32 19.74 9.11
C PRO A 18 -22.03 18.72 8.20
N GLU A 19 -23.06 19.13 7.47
CA GLU A 19 -23.80 18.33 6.50
C GLU A 19 -22.93 17.84 5.33
N TYR A 20 -21.83 18.54 5.02
CA TYR A 20 -20.90 18.14 3.97
C TYR A 20 -19.77 17.24 4.47
N ARG A 21 -19.69 16.92 5.77
CA ARG A 21 -18.65 16.01 6.30
C ARG A 21 -18.55 14.68 5.54
N PRO A 22 -19.65 13.99 5.19
CA PRO A 22 -19.56 12.74 4.42
C PRO A 22 -18.96 12.95 3.03
N LEU A 23 -19.33 14.05 2.36
CA LEU A 23 -18.82 14.42 1.04
C LEU A 23 -17.35 14.82 1.11
N VAL A 24 -16.96 15.62 2.10
CA VAL A 24 -15.56 16.00 2.34
C VAL A 24 -14.71 14.76 2.60
N ALA A 25 -15.18 13.82 3.43
CA ALA A 25 -14.46 12.56 3.67
C ALA A 25 -14.36 11.69 2.41
N ALA A 26 -15.35 11.70 1.52
CA ALA A 26 -15.29 11.00 0.23
C ALA A 26 -14.30 11.66 -0.74
N ILE A 27 -14.27 13.00 -0.76
CA ILE A 27 -13.30 13.77 -1.55
C ILE A 27 -11.89 13.56 -0.99
N GLU A 28 -11.71 13.63 0.33
CA GLU A 28 -10.43 13.38 0.98
C GLU A 28 -9.95 11.95 0.71
N ARG A 29 -10.81 10.94 0.75
CA ARG A 29 -10.43 9.57 0.35
C ARG A 29 -10.03 9.47 -1.12
N ARG A 30 -10.83 10.05 -2.02
CA ARG A 30 -10.54 10.06 -3.46
C ARG A 30 -9.27 10.83 -3.82
N LEU A 31 -8.92 11.83 -3.02
CA LEU A 31 -7.71 12.64 -3.16
C LEU A 31 -6.55 12.12 -2.27
N GLY A 32 -6.72 11.01 -1.55
CA GLY A 32 -5.69 10.43 -0.67
C GLY A 32 -5.34 11.25 0.57
N PHE A 33 -6.20 12.17 1.01
CA PHE A 33 -6.01 13.04 2.16
C PHE A 33 -6.40 12.44 3.52
N ASP A 34 -7.22 11.38 3.56
CA ASP A 34 -7.68 10.71 4.80
C ASP A 34 -6.70 9.59 5.28
N ALA A 35 -5.41 9.80 5.06
CA ALA A 35 -4.37 8.81 5.30
C ALA A 35 -4.13 8.50 6.80
N THR A 36 -4.87 9.06 7.76
CA THR A 36 -4.55 8.90 9.19
C THR A 36 -4.99 7.55 9.78
N ALA A 37 -6.17 7.04 9.40
CA ALA A 37 -6.62 5.71 9.81
C ALA A 37 -5.86 4.61 9.04
N ASP A 38 -5.68 4.82 7.73
CA ASP A 38 -4.93 3.90 6.85
C ASP A 38 -3.46 3.80 7.27
N TYR A 39 -2.80 4.92 7.60
CA TYR A 39 -1.36 4.88 7.93
C TYR A 39 -1.03 3.96 9.10
N GLN A 40 -1.82 3.96 10.18
CA GLN A 40 -1.53 3.10 11.33
C GLN A 40 -1.75 1.62 11.02
N GLN A 41 -2.77 1.29 10.22
CA GLN A 41 -3.04 -0.09 9.79
C GLN A 41 -1.90 -0.61 8.91
N PHE A 42 -1.40 0.21 7.99
CA PHE A 42 -0.29 -0.15 7.13
C PHE A 42 1.02 -0.37 7.90
N ILE A 43 1.32 0.52 8.85
CA ILE A 43 2.48 0.36 9.75
C ILE A 43 2.32 -0.92 10.57
N SER A 44 1.12 -1.19 11.11
CA SER A 44 0.86 -2.40 11.88
C SER A 44 1.07 -3.66 11.04
N ALA A 45 0.55 -3.72 9.81
CA ALA A 45 0.74 -4.84 8.90
C ALA A 45 2.23 -5.10 8.61
N TRP A 46 2.99 -4.03 8.33
CA TRP A 46 4.44 -4.14 8.12
C TRP A 46 5.18 -4.59 9.39
N TRP A 47 4.80 -4.06 10.55
CA TRP A 47 5.39 -4.45 11.83
C TRP A 47 5.15 -5.92 12.15
N THR A 48 3.92 -6.41 12.02
CA THR A 48 3.58 -7.81 12.22
C THR A 48 4.42 -8.69 11.30
N TRP A 49 4.40 -8.41 10.00
CA TRP A 49 5.19 -9.14 9.00
C TRP A 49 6.70 -9.14 9.31
N HIS A 50 7.24 -8.00 9.75
CA HIS A 50 8.67 -7.90 10.07
C HIS A 50 9.03 -8.67 11.34
N VAL A 51 8.20 -8.60 12.38
CA VAL A 51 8.43 -9.32 13.64
C VAL A 51 8.32 -10.83 13.43
N GLU A 52 7.32 -11.30 12.68
CA GLU A 52 7.19 -12.72 12.36
C GLU A 52 8.41 -13.28 11.63
N ARG A 53 9.03 -12.48 10.75
CA ARG A 53 10.18 -12.90 9.95
C ARG A 53 11.52 -12.80 10.69
N PHE A 54 11.70 -11.78 11.54
CA PHE A 54 13.01 -11.45 12.12
C PHE A 54 13.05 -11.51 13.65
N GLY A 55 11.92 -11.73 14.32
CA GLY A 55 11.80 -11.77 15.78
C GLY A 55 12.01 -10.42 16.48
N VAL A 56 12.22 -9.33 15.72
CA VAL A 56 12.53 -8.01 16.25
C VAL A 56 11.64 -6.94 15.63
N LYS A 57 11.22 -5.97 16.46
CA LYS A 57 10.47 -4.80 16.00
C LYS A 57 11.38 -3.92 15.15
N PRO A 58 10.98 -3.54 13.93
CA PRO A 58 11.79 -2.66 13.12
C PRO A 58 11.74 -1.23 13.64
N ARG A 59 12.84 -0.50 13.47
CA ARG A 59 12.99 0.87 13.93
C ARG A 59 12.19 1.84 13.05
N MET A 60 11.29 2.59 13.68
CA MET A 60 10.60 3.70 13.02
C MET A 60 11.42 4.98 13.08
N SER A 61 11.68 5.57 11.91
CA SER A 61 12.29 6.89 11.76
C SER A 61 11.38 7.81 10.95
N ALA A 62 11.67 9.11 10.93
CA ALA A 62 10.94 10.06 10.08
C ALA A 62 10.97 9.66 8.58
N ALA A 63 12.09 9.09 8.12
CA ALA A 63 12.22 8.59 6.76
C ALA A 63 11.31 7.37 6.49
N GLN A 64 11.18 6.45 7.46
CA GLN A 64 10.26 5.32 7.33
C GLN A 64 8.80 5.79 7.26
N GLY A 65 8.43 6.74 8.12
CA GLY A 65 7.07 7.31 8.10
C GLY A 65 6.75 8.06 6.81
N LYS A 66 7.73 8.79 6.25
CA LYS A 66 7.58 9.42 4.94
C LYS A 66 7.40 8.36 3.83
N ALA A 67 8.24 7.32 3.83
CA ALA A 67 8.16 6.25 2.85
C ALA A 67 6.81 5.53 2.88
N MET A 68 6.25 5.27 4.08
CA MET A 68 4.92 4.67 4.18
C MET A 68 3.82 5.54 3.56
N LYS A 69 3.85 6.86 3.80
CA LYS A 69 2.88 7.78 3.18
C LYS A 69 2.99 7.78 1.65
N GLU A 70 4.21 7.71 1.13
CA GLU A 70 4.45 7.62 -0.31
C GLU A 70 3.95 6.28 -0.90
N ILE A 71 4.16 5.16 -0.19
CA ILE A 71 3.60 3.86 -0.55
C ILE A 71 2.07 3.91 -0.61
N ILE A 72 1.42 4.43 0.45
CA ILE A 72 -0.05 4.53 0.52
C ILE A 72 -0.58 5.37 -0.66
N ARG A 73 0.05 6.51 -0.93
CA ARG A 73 -0.33 7.36 -2.06
C ARG A 73 -0.20 6.62 -3.40
N TYR A 74 0.92 5.94 -3.62
CA TYR A 74 1.13 5.18 -4.85
C TYR A 74 0.10 4.04 -4.99
N LEU A 75 -0.19 3.32 -3.90
CA LEU A 75 -1.22 2.28 -3.90
C LEU A 75 -2.60 2.85 -4.22
N SER A 76 -2.96 3.99 -3.64
CA SER A 76 -4.20 4.71 -3.97
C SER A 76 -4.30 5.04 -5.46
N GLU A 77 -3.20 5.48 -6.08
CA GLU A 77 -3.17 5.77 -7.53
C GLU A 77 -3.38 4.51 -8.38
N VAL A 78 -2.71 3.40 -8.04
CA VAL A 78 -2.79 2.17 -8.87
C VAL A 78 -4.04 1.32 -8.62
N THR A 79 -4.71 1.49 -7.47
CA THR A 79 -5.98 0.83 -7.16
C THR A 79 -7.20 1.72 -7.32
N ASN A 80 -7.03 2.97 -7.81
CA ASN A 80 -8.08 3.98 -7.87
C ASN A 80 -8.74 4.28 -6.51
N GLY A 81 -8.01 4.10 -5.41
CA GLY A 81 -8.49 4.30 -4.05
C GLY A 81 -9.31 3.13 -3.49
N GLU A 82 -9.35 1.99 -4.17
CA GLU A 82 -10.02 0.77 -3.69
C GLU A 82 -9.03 -0.16 -2.97
N ASP A 83 -9.46 -0.77 -1.87
CA ASP A 83 -8.74 -1.81 -1.10
C ASP A 83 -7.22 -1.62 -0.96
N LEU A 84 -6.79 -0.43 -0.51
CA LEU A 84 -5.37 -0.11 -0.42
C LEU A 84 -4.65 -1.02 0.59
N LEU A 85 -5.31 -1.33 1.71
CA LEU A 85 -4.75 -2.20 2.75
C LEU A 85 -4.61 -3.64 2.22
N GLY A 86 -5.61 -4.18 1.52
CA GLY A 86 -5.52 -5.49 0.89
C GLY A 86 -4.40 -5.55 -0.15
N ALA A 87 -4.20 -4.50 -0.93
CA ALA A 87 -3.05 -4.41 -1.85
C ALA A 87 -1.71 -4.42 -1.10
N TRP A 88 -1.61 -3.74 0.04
CA TRP A 88 -0.41 -3.74 0.88
C TRP A 88 -0.13 -5.11 1.51
N GLU A 89 -1.16 -5.77 2.05
CA GLU A 89 -1.06 -7.12 2.61
C GLU A 89 -0.72 -8.17 1.53
N ALA A 90 -1.25 -8.02 0.32
CA ALA A 90 -0.90 -8.84 -0.84
C ALA A 90 0.60 -8.72 -1.20
N ILE A 91 1.17 -7.52 -1.10
CA ILE A 91 2.61 -7.31 -1.28
C ILE A 91 3.40 -8.06 -0.22
N LEU A 92 3.06 -7.90 1.07
CA LEU A 92 3.78 -8.52 2.18
C LEU A 92 3.67 -10.05 2.21
N SER A 93 2.51 -10.60 1.86
CA SER A 93 2.27 -12.05 1.81
C SER A 93 3.00 -12.75 0.66
N ASN A 94 3.21 -12.07 -0.47
CA ASN A 94 3.96 -12.63 -1.61
C ASN A 94 5.49 -12.41 -1.51
N TRP A 95 5.98 -11.89 -0.39
CA TRP A 95 7.39 -11.48 -0.26
C TRP A 95 8.39 -12.63 -0.49
N SER A 96 8.04 -13.86 -0.10
CA SER A 96 8.87 -15.06 -0.32
C SER A 96 9.07 -15.42 -1.79
N HIS A 97 8.23 -14.90 -2.69
CA HIS A 97 8.29 -15.17 -4.13
C HIS A 97 9.11 -14.12 -4.90
N LEU A 98 9.57 -13.06 -4.23
CA LEU A 98 10.40 -12.03 -4.84
C LEU A 98 11.83 -12.53 -5.08
N SER A 99 12.60 -11.80 -5.89
CA SER A 99 14.01 -12.12 -6.10
C SER A 99 14.81 -12.03 -4.78
N PRO A 100 15.93 -12.77 -4.63
CA PRO A 100 16.76 -12.69 -3.43
C PRO A 100 17.23 -11.27 -3.09
N PHE A 101 17.38 -10.41 -4.09
CA PHE A 101 17.68 -9.00 -3.90
C PHE A 101 16.53 -8.27 -3.22
N LEU A 102 15.32 -8.34 -3.79
CA LEU A 102 14.12 -7.67 -3.25
C LEU A 102 13.73 -8.21 -1.87
N GLN A 103 13.91 -9.50 -1.62
CA GLN A 103 13.63 -10.09 -0.31
C GLN A 103 14.43 -9.46 0.83
N ARG A 104 15.64 -8.94 0.55
CA ARG A 104 16.50 -8.26 1.53
C ARG A 104 16.08 -6.80 1.76
N GLN A 105 15.22 -6.22 0.92
CA GLN A 105 14.81 -4.82 0.98
C GLN A 105 13.61 -4.60 1.93
N THR A 106 13.78 -4.88 3.22
CA THR A 106 12.64 -4.95 4.17
C THR A 106 12.30 -3.62 4.87
N ALA A 107 13.20 -2.63 4.81
CA ALA A 107 12.95 -1.28 5.32
C ALA A 107 11.98 -0.54 4.39
N LEU A 108 10.98 0.18 4.92
CA LEU A 108 9.97 0.88 4.11
C LEU A 108 10.59 1.83 3.08
N THR A 109 11.71 2.49 3.40
CA THR A 109 12.44 3.30 2.42
C THR A 109 12.93 2.51 1.21
N GLN A 110 13.37 1.27 1.41
CA GLN A 110 13.80 0.37 0.34
C GLN A 110 12.61 -0.27 -0.38
N ILE A 111 11.55 -0.64 0.36
CA ILE A 111 10.30 -1.11 -0.25
C ILE A 111 9.76 -0.05 -1.19
N ASN A 112 9.64 1.19 -0.73
CA ASN A 112 9.18 2.33 -1.52
C ASN A 112 10.03 2.55 -2.78
N LYS A 113 11.36 2.50 -2.64
CA LYS A 113 12.29 2.65 -3.77
C LYS A 113 12.09 1.58 -4.86
N ASN A 114 11.73 0.36 -4.47
CA ASN A 114 11.58 -0.78 -5.38
C ASN A 114 10.11 -1.17 -5.63
N LEU A 115 9.15 -0.32 -5.24
CA LEU A 115 7.73 -0.67 -5.16
C LEU A 115 7.16 -1.12 -6.52
N VAL A 116 7.55 -0.44 -7.60
CA VAL A 116 7.14 -0.77 -8.97
C VAL A 116 7.63 -2.17 -9.37
N GLU A 117 8.90 -2.47 -9.09
CA GLU A 117 9.51 -3.76 -9.42
C GLU A 117 8.87 -4.89 -8.60
N ILE A 118 8.60 -4.66 -7.31
CA ILE A 118 7.91 -5.60 -6.43
C ILE A 118 6.52 -5.93 -6.99
N ILE A 119 5.72 -4.93 -7.34
CA ILE A 119 4.37 -5.13 -7.87
C ILE A 119 4.43 -5.87 -9.22
N ALA A 120 5.36 -5.53 -10.10
CA ALA A 120 5.53 -6.22 -11.38
C ALA A 120 5.91 -7.69 -11.19
N ALA A 121 6.82 -8.00 -10.27
CA ALA A 121 7.23 -9.37 -9.96
C ALA A 121 6.07 -10.22 -9.43
N ILE A 122 5.24 -9.64 -8.55
CA ILE A 122 4.05 -10.32 -8.00
C ILE A 122 3.02 -10.60 -9.10
N LYS A 123 2.75 -9.63 -9.98
CA LYS A 123 1.82 -9.81 -11.12
C LYS A 123 2.30 -10.93 -12.05
N GLN A 124 3.57 -10.92 -12.42
CA GLN A 124 4.16 -11.96 -13.28
C GLN A 124 4.12 -13.35 -12.63
N ALA A 125 4.33 -13.43 -11.32
CA ALA A 125 4.23 -14.70 -10.59
C ALA A 125 2.80 -15.26 -10.64
N HIS A 126 1.80 -14.40 -10.49
CA HIS A 126 0.39 -14.78 -10.58
C HIS A 126 0.03 -15.29 -12.00
N GLU A 127 0.43 -14.57 -13.05
CA GLU A 127 0.20 -14.97 -14.45
C GLU A 127 0.82 -16.33 -14.78
N LYS A 128 2.06 -16.58 -14.34
CA LYS A 128 2.74 -17.88 -14.54
C LYS A 128 2.06 -19.02 -13.77
N GLY A 129 1.54 -18.75 -12.57
CA GLY A 129 0.78 -19.72 -11.78
C GLY A 129 -0.53 -20.11 -12.46
N SER A 130 -1.27 -19.12 -12.96
CA SER A 130 -2.52 -19.34 -13.71
C SER A 130 -2.27 -20.12 -15.01
N GLN A 131 -1.18 -19.82 -15.73
CA GLN A 131 -0.82 -20.55 -16.95
C GLN A 131 -0.48 -22.02 -16.67
N LYS A 132 0.33 -22.31 -15.63
CA LYS A 132 0.65 -23.69 -15.23
C LYS A 132 -0.58 -24.48 -14.82
N ALA A 133 -1.53 -23.86 -14.12
CA ALA A 133 -2.80 -24.49 -13.75
C ALA A 133 -3.65 -24.81 -15.00
N ALA A 134 -3.74 -23.89 -15.96
CA ALA A 134 -4.45 -24.10 -17.21
C ALA A 134 -3.81 -25.20 -18.09
N ASP A 135 -2.48 -25.26 -18.16
CA ASP A 135 -1.76 -26.28 -18.94
C ASP A 135 -1.91 -27.68 -18.33
N SER A 136 -2.00 -27.77 -17.00
CA SER A 136 -2.23 -29.04 -16.28
C SER A 136 -3.62 -29.63 -16.52
N ILE A 137 -4.63 -28.79 -16.78
CA ILE A 137 -5.98 -29.24 -17.14
C ILE A 137 -6.04 -29.73 -18.60
N ARG A 138 -5.29 -29.11 -19.52
CA ARG A 138 -5.26 -29.50 -20.93
C ARG A 138 -4.53 -30.82 -21.19
N GLY A 139 -3.55 -31.18 -20.37
CA GLY A 139 -2.83 -32.46 -20.49
C GLY A 139 -3.61 -33.69 -20.01
N LEU A 140 -4.83 -33.51 -19.50
CA LEU A 140 -5.70 -34.57 -18.99
C LEU A 140 -6.92 -34.85 -19.88
N ALA A 141 -7.08 -34.12 -20.98
CA ALA A 141 -8.15 -34.27 -21.97
C ALA A 141 -7.62 -34.90 -23.27
#